data_AF-A0A7V9FMM1-F1
#
_entry.id   AF-A0A7V9FMM1-F1
#
_cell.length_a   1.000
_cell.length_b   1.000
_cell.length_c   1.000
_cell.angle_alpha   90.00
_cell.angle_beta   90.00
_cell.angle_gamma   90.00
#
_symmetry.space_group_name_H-M   'P 1'
#
loop_
_entity.id
_entity.type
_entity.pdbx_description
1 polymer ?
#
loop_
_entity_poly.entity_id
_entity_poly.type
_entity_poly.pdbx_seq_one_letter_code
_entity_poly.pdbx_strand_id
1 'polypeptide(L)'
;MRDLIMLSTHRAIATAYLLGGDEDLREGMSEAQERGVKVILVGVDPPTEQNLSPTLAMEADDVLILDRNFLEPHFRERAEDIAPALEPTDPRDPDDLARAFAAAHVEREGLPLARALLERKPRTIPPEVDRLLLLYAAKSLSVGRVEDDFRRDLRKAFWSALTELAEE
;
A
#
# COMPACT_ATOMS: atom_id res chain seq x y z
N MET A 1 -7.19 14.00 15.29
CA MET A 1 -7.29 15.14 16.24
C MET A 1 -7.43 14.74 17.70
N ARG A 2 -8.36 13.84 18.07
CA ARG A 2 -8.58 13.44 19.48
C ARG A 2 -7.30 13.08 20.25
N ASP A 3 -6.40 12.31 19.65
CA ASP A 3 -5.18 11.86 20.32
C ASP A 3 -4.21 13.03 20.61
N LEU A 4 -4.03 13.94 19.65
CA LEU A 4 -3.22 15.15 19.84
C LEU A 4 -3.73 15.97 21.03
N ILE A 5 -5.04 16.20 21.09
CA ILE A 5 -5.68 16.96 22.17
C ILE A 5 -5.52 16.25 23.52
N MET A 6 -5.74 14.93 23.57
CA MET A 6 -5.60 14.14 24.80
C MET A 6 -4.16 14.15 25.33
N LEU A 7 -3.18 13.91 24.46
CA LEU A 7 -1.76 13.93 24.83
C LEU A 7 -1.33 15.33 25.32
N SER A 8 -1.82 16.38 24.66
CA SER A 8 -1.57 17.77 25.06
C SER A 8 -2.22 18.11 26.40
N THR A 9 -3.46 17.68 26.61
CA THR A 9 -4.21 17.88 27.86
C THR A 9 -3.51 17.24 29.05
N HIS A 10 -3.01 16.02 28.87
CA HIS A 10 -2.26 15.30 29.91
C HIS A 10 -0.78 15.70 29.98
N ARG A 11 -0.33 16.65 29.16
CA ARG A 11 1.08 17.06 29.04
C ARG A 11 2.02 15.88 28.84
N ALA A 12 1.56 14.88 28.09
CA ALA A 12 2.33 13.68 27.77
C ALA A 12 3.37 13.95 26.67
N ILE A 13 3.21 15.04 25.93
CA ILE A 13 4.11 15.50 24.86
C ILE A 13 4.41 16.99 25.03
N ALA A 14 5.58 17.41 24.55
CA ALA A 14 5.97 18.82 24.45
C ALA A 14 6.06 19.31 23.00
N THR A 15 6.26 18.39 22.05
CA THR A 15 6.34 18.66 20.62
C THR A 15 5.52 17.63 19.86
N ALA A 16 4.74 18.07 18.88
CA ALA A 16 4.02 17.22 17.94
C ALA A 16 4.50 17.49 16.52
N TYR A 17 4.81 16.43 15.78
CA TYR A 17 5.01 16.48 14.34
C TYR A 17 3.70 16.02 13.68
N LEU A 18 2.96 16.95 13.09
CA LEU A 18 1.67 16.68 12.48
C LEU A 18 1.83 16.53 10.97
N LEU A 19 1.76 15.29 10.47
CA LEU A 19 1.78 15.02 9.03
C LEU A 19 0.36 15.15 8.46
N GLY A 20 0.15 16.15 7.62
CA GLY A 20 -1.15 16.42 7.01
C GLY A 20 -1.21 17.77 6.31
N GLY A 21 -2.27 18.01 5.56
CA GLY A 21 -2.45 19.26 4.82
C GLY A 21 -3.89 19.77 4.77
N ASP A 22 -4.79 19.13 5.51
CA ASP A 22 -6.21 19.47 5.56
C ASP A 22 -6.45 20.60 6.57
N GLU A 23 -7.20 21.63 6.16
CA GLU A 23 -7.56 22.76 7.00
C GLU A 23 -8.34 22.34 8.25
N ASP A 24 -9.07 21.22 8.20
CA ASP A 24 -9.81 20.67 9.33
C ASP A 24 -8.91 20.32 10.53
N LEU A 25 -7.60 20.19 10.31
CA LEU A 25 -6.63 19.95 11.38
C LEU A 25 -6.32 21.22 12.21
N ARG A 26 -6.68 22.40 11.71
CA ARG A 26 -6.28 23.70 12.29
C ARG A 26 -6.82 23.91 13.69
N GLU A 27 -8.08 23.57 13.92
CA GLU A 27 -8.73 23.77 15.22
C GLU A 27 -8.01 22.99 16.33
N GLY A 28 -7.80 21.68 16.15
CA GLY A 28 -7.15 20.90 17.19
C GLY A 28 -5.62 21.07 17.25
N MET A 29 -4.99 21.66 16.22
CA MET A 29 -3.61 22.14 16.30
C MET A 29 -3.53 23.36 17.22
N SER A 30 -4.40 24.34 16.99
CA SER A 30 -4.51 25.54 17.83
C SER A 30 -4.77 25.16 19.29
N GLU A 31 -5.70 24.22 19.53
CA GLU A 31 -5.97 23.72 20.89
C GLU A 31 -4.73 23.05 21.54
N ALA A 32 -3.92 22.32 20.77
CA ALA A 32 -2.70 21.72 21.29
C ALA A 32 -1.64 22.78 21.66
N GLN A 33 -1.50 23.81 20.82
CA GLN A 33 -0.59 24.94 21.04
C GLN A 33 -1.01 25.76 22.26
N GLU A 34 -2.30 26.01 22.47
CA GLU A 34 -2.84 26.66 23.68
C GLU A 34 -2.48 25.89 24.97
N ARG A 35 -2.29 24.57 24.86
CA ARG A 35 -1.86 23.70 25.98
C ARG A 35 -0.33 23.64 26.14
N GLY A 36 0.41 24.38 25.33
CA GLY A 36 1.86 24.53 25.39
C GLY A 36 2.64 23.50 24.58
N VAL A 37 2.00 22.79 23.65
CA VAL A 37 2.68 21.86 22.75
C VAL A 37 3.15 22.61 21.51
N LYS A 38 4.46 22.54 21.19
CA LYS A 38 4.96 23.03 19.90
C LYS A 38 4.48 22.11 18.80
N VAL A 39 3.79 22.63 17.78
CA VAL A 39 3.31 21.84 16.64
C VAL A 39 4.11 22.20 15.38
N ILE A 40 4.82 21.20 14.87
CA ILE A 40 5.54 21.28 13.60
C ILE A 40 4.68 20.58 12.55
N LEU A 41 4.18 21.36 11.59
CA LEU A 41 3.41 20.82 10.48
C LEU A 41 4.37 20.19 9.47
N VAL A 42 4.14 18.94 9.12
CA VAL A 42 4.95 18.20 8.16
C VAL A 42 4.16 18.09 6.87
N GLY A 43 4.69 18.72 5.81
CA GLY A 43 4.21 18.59 4.45
C GLY A 43 5.10 17.66 3.62
N VAL A 44 4.59 17.21 2.48
CA VAL A 44 5.38 16.50 1.47
C VAL A 44 5.51 17.43 0.26
N ASP A 45 6.68 17.55 -0.34
CA ASP A 45 6.84 18.38 -1.54
C ASP A 45 5.96 17.84 -2.68
N PRO A 46 4.96 18.59 -3.17
CA PRO A 46 4.07 18.06 -4.18
C PRO A 46 4.63 18.22 -5.60
N PRO A 47 4.38 17.25 -6.49
CA PRO A 47 4.88 17.33 -7.87
C PRO A 47 4.18 18.41 -8.72
N THR A 48 2.95 18.82 -8.40
CA THR A 48 2.15 19.73 -9.25
C THR A 48 1.23 20.71 -8.49
N GLU A 49 0.62 20.32 -7.36
CA GLU A 49 -0.36 21.14 -6.63
C GLU A 49 -0.05 21.20 -5.13
N GLN A 50 -0.36 22.29 -4.44
CA GLN A 50 -0.19 22.38 -2.98
C GLN A 50 -1.02 21.30 -2.27
N ASN A 51 -0.34 20.37 -1.58
CA ASN A 51 -0.96 19.35 -0.75
C ASN A 51 -1.15 19.79 0.72
N LEU A 52 -0.97 21.09 0.98
CA LEU A 52 -0.93 21.67 2.31
C LEU A 52 -1.72 22.98 2.31
N SER A 53 -2.72 23.06 3.19
CA SER A 53 -3.51 24.28 3.38
C SER A 53 -2.62 25.46 3.81
N PRO A 54 -2.68 26.62 3.13
CA PRO A 54 -1.94 27.81 3.53
C PRO A 54 -2.32 28.33 4.93
N THR A 55 -3.60 28.27 5.28
CA THR A 55 -4.13 28.75 6.56
C THR A 55 -3.73 27.84 7.72
N LEU A 56 -3.60 26.54 7.47
CA LEU A 56 -3.01 25.60 8.42
C LEU A 56 -1.50 25.87 8.59
N ALA A 57 -0.78 26.07 7.48
CA ALA A 57 0.65 26.38 7.50
C ALA A 57 0.96 27.62 8.34
N MET A 58 0.12 28.65 8.21
CA MET A 58 0.26 29.90 8.94
C MET A 58 0.01 29.78 10.45
N GLU A 59 -0.77 28.78 10.89
CA GLU A 59 -1.08 28.55 12.31
C GLU A 59 0.03 27.71 12.99
N ALA A 60 0.74 26.88 12.23
CA ALA A 60 1.79 26.02 12.78
C ALA A 60 2.98 26.82 13.34
N ASP A 61 3.64 26.30 14.36
CA ASP A 61 4.85 26.93 14.91
C ASP A 61 6.03 26.87 13.94
N ASP A 62 6.07 25.80 13.14
CA ASP A 62 7.09 25.56 12.13
C ASP A 62 6.53 24.64 11.04
N VAL A 63 7.10 24.73 9.83
CA VAL A 63 6.70 23.92 8.68
C VAL A 63 7.92 23.17 8.15
N LEU A 64 7.86 21.85 8.20
CA LEU A 64 8.87 20.96 7.65
C LEU A 64 8.35 20.34 6.35
N ILE A 65 9.02 20.58 5.23
CA ILE A 65 8.70 19.95 3.95
C ILE A 65 9.64 18.76 3.73
N LEU A 66 9.05 17.58 3.54
CA LEU A 66 9.77 16.38 3.14
C LEU A 66 9.91 16.38 1.62
N ASP A 67 11.12 16.62 1.14
CA ASP A 67 11.44 16.64 -0.29
C ASP A 67 11.65 15.23 -0.85
N ARG A 68 11.79 15.14 -2.18
CA ARG A 68 12.06 13.88 -2.87
C ARG A 68 13.32 13.19 -2.35
N ASN A 69 14.40 13.94 -2.09
CA ASN A 69 15.67 13.36 -1.67
C ASN A 69 15.57 12.69 -0.31
N PHE A 70 14.76 13.25 0.60
CA PHE A 70 14.45 12.63 1.88
C PHE A 70 13.58 11.40 1.73
N LEU A 71 12.56 11.45 0.88
CA LEU A 71 11.58 10.36 0.74
C LEU A 71 12.11 9.15 -0.04
N GLU A 72 12.87 9.38 -1.12
CA GLU A 72 13.30 8.35 -2.05
C GLU A 72 14.04 7.14 -1.41
N PRO A 73 14.91 7.30 -0.40
CA PRO A 73 15.52 6.17 0.30
C PRO A 73 14.56 5.37 1.18
N HIS A 74 13.44 5.98 1.60
CA HIS A 74 12.50 5.42 2.57
C HIS A 74 11.26 4.81 1.92
N PHE A 75 10.93 5.25 0.71
CA PHE A 75 9.81 4.75 -0.07
C PHE A 75 10.34 3.96 -1.25
N ARG A 76 9.92 2.71 -1.37
CA ARG A 76 10.03 1.99 -2.63
C ARG A 76 8.71 2.16 -3.33
N GLU A 77 8.76 2.40 -4.63
CA GLU A 77 7.59 2.23 -5.46
C GLU A 77 6.98 0.88 -5.10
N ARG A 78 5.68 0.91 -4.76
CA ARG A 78 4.93 -0.33 -4.69
C ARG A 78 5.05 -0.87 -6.10
N ALA A 79 5.81 -1.97 -6.28
CA ALA A 79 5.89 -2.68 -7.55
C ALA A 79 4.49 -2.63 -8.15
N GLU A 80 4.41 -1.90 -9.26
CA GLU A 80 3.18 -1.33 -9.78
C GLU A 80 2.05 -2.35 -9.74
N ASP A 81 0.82 -1.88 -9.55
CA ASP A 81 -0.39 -2.66 -9.75
C ASP A 81 -0.15 -3.61 -10.92
N ILE A 82 -0.07 -4.90 -10.62
CA ILE A 82 0.19 -5.93 -11.60
C ILE A 82 -0.95 -5.79 -12.61
N ALA A 83 -0.69 -5.12 -13.71
CA ALA A 83 -1.28 -5.50 -14.97
C ALA A 83 -0.43 -6.70 -15.36
N PRO A 84 -0.89 -7.93 -15.12
CA PRO A 84 -0.23 -9.03 -15.80
C PRO A 84 -0.34 -8.72 -17.28
N ALA A 85 0.76 -8.94 -17.99
CA ALA A 85 0.78 -8.79 -19.44
C ALA A 85 -0.30 -9.66 -20.12
N LEU A 86 -0.76 -10.70 -19.42
CA LEU A 86 -1.89 -11.55 -19.79
C LEU A 86 -3.17 -11.12 -19.07
N GLU A 87 -4.16 -10.67 -19.82
CA GLU A 87 -5.53 -10.56 -19.32
C GLU A 87 -6.15 -11.97 -19.23
N PRO A 88 -6.94 -12.26 -18.18
CA PRO A 88 -7.67 -13.51 -18.13
C PRO A 88 -8.81 -13.44 -19.15
N THR A 89 -9.05 -14.55 -19.85
CA THR A 89 -10.19 -14.72 -20.75
C THR A 89 -11.51 -14.67 -19.99
N ASP A 90 -11.57 -15.30 -18.80
CA ASP A 90 -12.68 -15.16 -17.85
C ASP A 90 -12.17 -14.82 -16.45
N PRO A 91 -12.29 -13.54 -16.01
CA PRO A 91 -11.92 -13.12 -14.65
C PRO A 91 -12.69 -13.82 -13.53
N ARG A 92 -13.86 -14.40 -13.82
CA ARG A 92 -14.68 -15.14 -12.84
C ARG A 92 -14.30 -16.60 -12.72
N ASP A 93 -13.43 -17.09 -13.60
CA ASP A 93 -12.84 -18.41 -13.48
C ASP A 93 -11.53 -18.30 -12.68
N PRO A 94 -11.44 -18.87 -11.45
CA PRO A 94 -10.22 -18.88 -10.67
C PRO A 94 -9.04 -19.53 -11.39
N ASP A 95 -9.28 -20.54 -12.23
CA ASP A 95 -8.24 -21.25 -12.96
C ASP A 95 -7.62 -20.39 -14.05
N ASP A 96 -8.46 -19.67 -14.80
CA ASP A 96 -8.00 -18.78 -15.85
C ASP A 96 -7.25 -17.55 -15.30
N LEU A 97 -7.77 -16.98 -14.22
CA LEU A 97 -7.12 -15.87 -13.52
C LEU A 97 -5.78 -16.29 -12.92
N ALA A 98 -5.71 -17.48 -12.32
CA ALA A 98 -4.48 -18.03 -11.78
C ALA A 98 -3.42 -18.27 -12.87
N ARG A 99 -3.79 -18.83 -14.02
CA ARG A 99 -2.88 -19.05 -15.15
C ARG A 99 -2.32 -17.73 -15.68
N ALA A 100 -3.19 -16.74 -15.91
CA ALA A 100 -2.78 -15.43 -16.39
C ALA A 100 -1.80 -14.75 -15.43
N PHE A 101 -2.08 -14.81 -14.12
CA PHE A 101 -1.18 -14.31 -13.10
C PHE A 101 0.15 -15.07 -13.04
N ALA A 102 0.11 -16.41 -13.02
CA ALA A 102 1.30 -17.24 -12.91
C ALA A 102 2.24 -17.03 -14.10
N ALA A 103 1.70 -16.98 -15.32
CA ALA A 103 2.49 -16.72 -16.54
C ALA A 103 3.20 -15.36 -16.46
N ALA A 104 2.46 -14.30 -16.12
CA ALA A 104 3.05 -12.96 -15.99
C ALA A 104 4.08 -12.86 -14.85
N HIS A 105 3.85 -13.59 -13.75
CA HIS A 105 4.78 -13.63 -12.64
C HIS A 105 6.09 -14.35 -13.01
N VAL A 106 6.01 -15.47 -13.73
CA VAL A 106 7.16 -16.23 -14.23
C VAL A 106 7.94 -15.44 -15.28
N GLU A 107 7.25 -14.76 -16.20
CA GLU A 107 7.89 -13.92 -17.22
C GLU A 107 8.75 -12.81 -16.59
N ARG A 108 8.25 -12.19 -15.51
CA ARG A 108 8.93 -11.10 -14.82
C ARG A 108 10.09 -11.56 -13.94
N GLU A 109 9.85 -12.57 -13.12
CA GLU A 109 10.80 -13.00 -12.06
C GLU A 109 11.74 -14.12 -12.52
N GLY A 110 11.38 -14.81 -13.60
CA GLY A 110 12.11 -15.94 -14.16
C GLY A 110 11.71 -17.30 -13.58
N LEU A 111 11.82 -18.33 -14.42
CA LEU A 111 11.60 -19.75 -14.08
C LEU A 111 12.38 -20.26 -12.84
N PRO A 112 13.63 -19.81 -12.56
CA PRO A 112 14.33 -20.24 -11.35
C PRO A 112 13.61 -19.86 -10.05
N LEU A 113 12.96 -18.69 -9.99
CA LEU A 113 12.20 -18.29 -8.82
C LEU A 113 10.91 -19.12 -8.69
N ALA A 114 10.23 -19.38 -9.80
CA ALA A 114 9.05 -20.24 -9.85
C ALA A 114 9.33 -21.65 -9.29
N ARG A 115 10.46 -22.25 -9.69
CA ARG A 115 10.92 -23.54 -9.16
C ARG A 115 11.25 -23.46 -7.68
N ALA A 116 11.90 -22.39 -7.23
CA ALA A 116 12.17 -22.16 -5.80
C ALA A 116 10.88 -22.03 -4.97
N LEU A 117 9.80 -21.45 -5.54
CA LEU A 117 8.49 -21.39 -4.90
C LEU A 117 7.87 -22.78 -4.75
N LEU A 118 7.99 -23.64 -5.77
CA LEU A 118 7.51 -25.04 -5.73
C LEU A 118 8.31 -25.90 -4.75
N GLU A 119 9.64 -25.73 -4.69
CA GLU A 119 10.53 -26.48 -3.80
C GLU A 119 10.28 -26.21 -2.30
N ARG A 120 9.81 -25.00 -1.95
CA ARG A 120 9.51 -24.59 -0.56
C ARG A 120 8.31 -25.32 0.07
N LYS A 121 7.71 -26.27 -0.65
CA LYS A 121 6.54 -27.09 -0.30
C LYS A 121 5.22 -26.29 -0.18
N PRO A 122 4.10 -26.88 -0.66
CA PRO A 122 2.88 -26.17 -1.11
C PRO A 122 1.93 -25.69 0.01
N ARG A 123 2.38 -25.54 1.26
CA ARG A 123 1.42 -25.26 2.34
C ARG A 123 0.94 -23.81 2.35
N THR A 124 1.74 -22.86 1.87
CA THR A 124 1.38 -21.44 1.93
C THR A 124 2.11 -20.66 0.86
N ILE A 125 1.36 -19.91 0.05
CA ILE A 125 1.92 -18.94 -0.89
C ILE A 125 2.63 -17.86 -0.06
N PRO A 126 3.87 -17.44 -0.42
CA PRO A 126 4.54 -16.35 0.27
C PRO A 126 3.62 -15.12 0.39
N PRO A 127 3.58 -14.42 1.53
CA PRO A 127 2.64 -13.32 1.75
C PRO A 127 2.69 -12.23 0.69
N GLU A 128 3.87 -11.98 0.14
CA GLU A 128 4.08 -11.03 -0.96
C GLU A 128 3.36 -11.49 -2.25
N VAL A 129 3.56 -12.76 -2.65
CA VAL A 129 2.92 -13.36 -3.83
C VAL A 129 1.41 -13.50 -3.64
N ASP A 130 0.94 -13.91 -2.46
CA ASP A 130 -0.48 -14.04 -2.15
C ASP A 130 -1.20 -12.69 -2.22
N ARG A 131 -0.57 -11.64 -1.68
CA ARG A 131 -1.10 -10.27 -1.76
C ARG A 131 -1.22 -9.81 -3.21
N LEU A 132 -0.19 -10.08 -4.02
CA LEU A 132 -0.15 -9.72 -5.43
C LEU A 132 -1.24 -10.45 -6.24
N LEU A 133 -1.41 -11.76 -6.00
CA LEU A 133 -2.45 -12.59 -6.60
C LEU A 133 -3.86 -12.06 -6.28
N LEU A 134 -4.12 -11.69 -5.01
CA LEU A 134 -5.42 -11.18 -4.58
C LEU A 134 -5.70 -9.76 -5.09
N LEU A 135 -4.67 -8.92 -5.20
CA LEU A 135 -4.79 -7.59 -5.78
C LEU A 135 -5.17 -7.69 -7.27
N TYR A 136 -4.49 -8.58 -7.99
CA TYR A 136 -4.82 -8.86 -9.38
C TYR A 136 -6.26 -9.37 -9.54
N ALA A 137 -6.69 -10.31 -8.71
CA ALA A 137 -8.07 -10.80 -8.72
C ALA A 137 -9.09 -9.70 -8.43
N ALA A 138 -8.85 -8.86 -7.42
CA ALA A 138 -9.72 -7.73 -7.08
C ALA A 138 -9.87 -6.75 -8.26
N LYS A 139 -8.75 -6.47 -8.95
CA LYS A 139 -8.71 -5.60 -10.13
C LYS A 139 -9.47 -6.20 -11.32
N SER A 140 -9.20 -7.45 -11.67
CA SER A 140 -9.85 -8.14 -12.81
C SER A 140 -11.35 -8.35 -12.59
N LEU A 141 -11.77 -8.56 -11.35
CA LEU A 141 -13.19 -8.66 -10.98
C LEU A 141 -13.87 -7.30 -10.78
N SER A 142 -13.11 -6.19 -10.78
CA SER A 142 -13.60 -4.84 -10.44
C SER A 142 -14.31 -4.76 -9.08
N VAL A 143 -13.76 -5.46 -8.08
CA VAL A 143 -14.29 -5.50 -6.70
C VAL A 143 -13.30 -4.93 -5.69
N GLY A 144 -13.79 -4.31 -4.63
CA GLY A 144 -12.93 -3.83 -3.53
C GLY A 144 -12.34 -4.97 -2.69
N ARG A 145 -12.96 -6.15 -2.69
CA ARG A 145 -12.51 -7.33 -1.96
C ARG A 145 -12.98 -8.61 -2.64
N VAL A 146 -12.07 -9.59 -2.73
CA VAL A 146 -12.37 -10.93 -3.25
C VAL A 146 -13.04 -11.79 -2.17
N GLU A 147 -14.12 -12.47 -2.55
CA GLU A 147 -14.87 -13.38 -1.67
C GLU A 147 -14.01 -14.52 -1.12
N ASP A 148 -14.38 -15.03 0.06
CA ASP A 148 -13.59 -16.03 0.79
C ASP A 148 -13.46 -17.35 0.02
N ASP A 149 -14.55 -17.82 -0.62
CA ASP A 149 -14.54 -19.05 -1.41
C ASP A 149 -13.69 -18.90 -2.69
N PHE A 150 -13.88 -17.80 -3.44
CA PHE A 150 -13.08 -17.50 -4.63
C PHE A 150 -11.58 -17.43 -4.31
N ARG A 151 -11.19 -16.79 -3.20
CA ARG A 151 -9.80 -16.71 -2.77
C ARG A 151 -9.21 -18.09 -2.46
N ARG A 152 -9.98 -19.00 -1.86
CA ARG A 152 -9.50 -20.36 -1.60
C ARG A 152 -9.23 -21.10 -2.90
N ASP A 153 -10.13 -20.98 -3.86
CA ASP A 153 -10.04 -21.71 -5.12
C ASP A 153 -8.96 -21.12 -6.02
N LEU A 154 -8.83 -19.78 -6.05
CA LEU A 154 -7.75 -19.08 -6.74
C LEU A 154 -6.36 -19.49 -6.26
N ARG A 155 -6.16 -19.68 -4.95
CA ARG A 155 -4.87 -20.12 -4.41
C ARG A 155 -4.52 -21.55 -4.82
N LYS A 156 -5.52 -22.44 -4.92
CA LYS A 156 -5.30 -23.80 -5.41
C LYS A 156 -4.94 -23.78 -6.90
N ALA A 157 -5.70 -23.01 -7.68
CA ALA A 157 -5.49 -22.82 -9.10
C ALA A 157 -4.09 -22.24 -9.40
N PHE A 158 -3.62 -21.29 -8.60
CA PHE A 158 -2.27 -20.72 -8.73
C PHE A 158 -1.17 -21.79 -8.65
N TRP A 159 -1.28 -22.74 -7.70
CA TRP A 159 -0.31 -23.83 -7.61
C TRP A 159 -0.38 -24.78 -8.81
N SER A 160 -1.57 -25.06 -9.34
CA SER A 160 -1.72 -25.86 -10.57
C SER A 160 -1.02 -25.18 -11.74
N ALA A 161 -1.33 -23.91 -11.97
CA ALA A 161 -0.74 -23.12 -13.04
C ALA A 161 0.78 -22.99 -12.93
N LEU A 162 1.31 -22.79 -11.72
CA LEU A 162 2.75 -22.70 -11.50
C LEU A 162 3.46 -24.04 -11.75
N THR A 163 2.79 -25.17 -11.46
CA THR A 163 3.33 -26.51 -11.70
C THR A 163 3.39 -26.79 -13.20
N GLU A 164 2.31 -26.50 -13.93
CA GLU A 164 2.24 -26.65 -15.40
C GLU A 164 3.35 -25.85 -16.09
N LEU A 165 3.54 -24.58 -15.70
CA LEU A 165 4.59 -23.70 -16.24
C LEU A 165 6.02 -24.12 -15.90
N ALA A 166 6.22 -24.92 -14.85
CA ALA A 166 7.56 -25.38 -14.46
C ALA A 166 7.96 -26.69 -15.17
N GLU A 167 6.98 -27.43 -15.68
CA GLU A 167 7.12 -28.69 -16.44
C GLU A 167 7.27 -28.46 -17.95
N GLU A 168 6.81 -27.32 -18.47
CA GLU A 168 7.11 -26.79 -19.83
C GLU A 168 8.59 -26.36 -19.99
#